data_AF-A0A367MER3-F1
#
_entry.id   AF-A0A367MER3-F1
#
_cell.length_a   1.000
_cell.length_b   1.000
_cell.length_c   1.000
_cell.angle_alpha   90.00
_cell.angle_beta   90.00
_cell.angle_gamma   90.00
#
_symmetry.space_group_name_H-M   'P 1'
#
loop_
_entity.id
_entity.type
_entity.pdbx_description
1 polymer ?
#
loop_
_entity_poly.entity_id
_entity_poly.type
_entity_poly.pdbx_seq_one_letter_code
_entity_poly.pdbx_strand_id
1 'polypeptide(L)'
;MSNLYTERVLSVHHWNDTLFSFKTTRNPGLRFKTGQFVMIGLEVDGRPLMRAYSIASPNYEEHLEFFSIKVPDGPLTSRLQHLKEGDELMGSRKPTGTLVHDCYAKDVIVERHRHRYEVNNNLLPQLEQAGLKISGRSGDGALVEVVEAPEHPWFVACQFHPEFTSTPRDGHPLFSGFVNAALKYSGKA
;
A
#
# COMPACT_ATOMS: atom_id res chain seq x y z
N MET A 1 14.63 -14.88 6.15
CA MET A 1 15.05 -15.25 4.78
C MET A 1 14.05 -14.60 3.83
N SER A 2 14.52 -13.85 2.84
CA SER A 2 13.74 -12.82 2.13
C SER A 2 12.52 -13.39 1.39
N ASN A 3 11.33 -12.89 1.74
CA ASN A 3 10.03 -13.15 1.09
C ASN A 3 9.91 -12.53 -0.32
N LEU A 4 11.01 -12.49 -1.06
CA LEU A 4 11.09 -11.90 -2.39
C LEU A 4 10.90 -12.98 -3.47
N TYR A 5 10.33 -12.59 -4.59
CA TYR A 5 10.27 -13.39 -5.82
C TYR A 5 10.92 -12.62 -6.95
N THR A 6 11.38 -13.35 -7.96
CA THR A 6 11.88 -12.75 -9.19
C THR A 6 10.74 -12.69 -10.20
N GLU A 7 10.53 -11.54 -10.82
CA GLU A 7 9.72 -11.41 -12.03
C GLU A 7 10.59 -10.97 -13.19
N ARG A 8 10.16 -11.34 -14.40
CA ARG A 8 10.80 -10.95 -15.64
C ARG A 8 10.03 -9.80 -16.29
N VAL A 9 10.75 -8.80 -16.75
CA VAL A 9 10.20 -7.68 -17.52
C VAL A 9 9.70 -8.18 -18.88
N LEU A 10 8.45 -7.85 -19.19
CA LEU A 10 7.76 -8.23 -20.42
C LEU A 10 7.75 -7.11 -21.46
N SER A 11 7.70 -5.85 -21.02
CA SER A 11 7.77 -4.67 -21.87
C SER A 11 8.12 -3.43 -21.06
N VAL A 12 8.73 -2.45 -21.71
CA VAL A 12 9.06 -1.14 -21.13
C VAL A 12 8.62 -0.05 -22.10
N HIS A 13 7.94 0.97 -21.60
CA HIS A 13 7.49 2.11 -22.38
C HIS A 13 7.92 3.42 -21.72
N HIS A 14 8.71 4.23 -22.43
CA HIS A 14 9.12 5.56 -21.97
C HIS A 14 8.16 6.62 -22.51
N TRP A 15 7.38 7.23 -21.61
CA TRP A 15 6.42 8.27 -21.97
C TRP A 15 7.12 9.61 -22.25
N ASN A 16 8.15 9.93 -21.46
CA ASN A 16 9.01 11.11 -21.63
C ASN A 16 10.31 10.95 -20.82
N ASP A 17 11.09 12.02 -20.70
CA ASP A 17 12.38 12.05 -19.99
C ASP A 17 12.26 11.86 -18.47
N THR A 18 11.05 11.92 -17.92
CA THR A 18 10.77 11.83 -16.48
C THR A 18 9.88 10.64 -16.10
N LEU A 19 9.23 9.97 -17.05
CA LEU A 19 8.20 8.96 -16.78
C LEU A 19 8.35 7.73 -17.69
N PHE A 20 8.10 6.56 -17.12
CA PHE A 20 8.03 5.29 -17.86
C PHE A 20 7.09 4.30 -17.16
N SER A 21 6.56 3.35 -17.93
CA SER A 21 5.89 2.17 -17.41
C SER A 21 6.62 0.91 -17.84
N PHE A 22 6.41 -0.16 -17.09
CA PHE A 22 6.91 -1.48 -17.45
C PHE A 22 5.95 -2.55 -16.97
N LYS A 23 5.90 -3.65 -17.73
CA LYS A 23 5.12 -4.84 -17.41
C LYS A 23 6.05 -5.95 -16.98
N THR A 24 5.60 -6.77 -16.06
CA THR A 24 6.34 -7.96 -15.62
C THR A 24 5.46 -9.19 -15.68
N THR A 25 6.09 -10.37 -15.64
CA THR A 25 5.38 -11.59 -15.27
C THR A 25 4.67 -11.40 -13.92
N ARG A 26 3.63 -12.20 -13.71
CA ARG A 26 2.89 -12.24 -12.44
C ARG A 26 2.94 -13.66 -11.92
N ASN A 27 3.42 -13.84 -10.70
CA ASN A 27 3.20 -15.08 -9.98
C ASN A 27 1.68 -15.39 -9.87
N PRO A 28 1.18 -16.54 -10.39
CA PRO A 28 -0.24 -16.88 -10.33
C PRO A 28 -0.81 -16.98 -8.90
N GLY A 29 0.04 -17.22 -7.91
CA GLY A 29 -0.33 -17.22 -6.50
C GLY A 29 -0.46 -15.83 -5.88
N LEU A 30 -0.01 -14.76 -6.56
CA LEU A 30 -0.09 -13.39 -6.07
C LEU A 30 -1.53 -12.85 -6.21
N ARG A 31 -2.25 -12.84 -5.10
CA ARG A 31 -3.57 -12.21 -4.98
C ARG A 31 -3.45 -10.81 -4.41
N PHE A 32 -4.06 -9.83 -5.08
CA PHE A 32 -4.13 -8.44 -4.63
C PHE A 32 -5.50 -7.83 -4.94
N LYS A 33 -5.82 -6.72 -4.28
CA LYS A 33 -6.91 -5.83 -4.68
C LYS A 33 -6.33 -4.71 -5.53
N THR A 34 -7.01 -4.37 -6.63
CA THR A 34 -6.66 -3.21 -7.45
C THR A 34 -6.51 -1.96 -6.57
N GLY A 35 -5.40 -1.23 -6.72
CA GLY A 35 -5.03 -0.09 -5.86
C GLY A 35 -4.01 -0.40 -4.76
N GLN A 36 -3.69 -1.68 -4.51
CA GLN A 36 -2.60 -2.07 -3.61
C GLN A 36 -1.22 -1.89 -4.28
N PHE A 37 -0.18 -1.78 -3.46
CA PHE A 37 1.21 -1.71 -3.87
C PHE A 37 2.00 -2.94 -3.41
N VAL A 38 3.12 -3.22 -4.07
CA VAL A 38 4.13 -4.20 -3.64
C VAL A 38 5.49 -3.52 -3.56
N MET A 39 6.43 -4.11 -2.84
CA MET A 39 7.82 -3.71 -2.94
C MET A 39 8.41 -4.32 -4.20
N ILE A 40 9.03 -3.51 -5.05
CA ILE A 40 9.88 -3.97 -6.15
C ILE A 40 11.29 -3.41 -6.01
N GLY A 41 12.27 -4.07 -6.61
CA GLY A 41 13.65 -3.61 -6.51
C GLY A 41 14.62 -4.36 -7.40
N LEU A 42 15.86 -3.89 -7.36
CA LEU A 42 17.01 -4.46 -8.07
C LEU A 42 18.11 -4.80 -7.07
N GLU A 43 19.00 -5.70 -7.45
CA GLU A 43 20.21 -5.95 -6.69
C GLU A 43 21.24 -4.85 -6.99
N VAL A 44 21.77 -4.23 -5.95
CA VAL A 44 22.77 -3.17 -6.04
C VAL A 44 23.87 -3.48 -5.02
N ASP A 45 25.11 -3.62 -5.48
CA ASP A 45 26.28 -3.93 -4.65
C ASP A 45 26.09 -5.18 -3.75
N GLY A 46 25.45 -6.21 -4.31
CA GLY A 46 25.17 -7.47 -3.61
C GLY A 46 24.04 -7.38 -2.56
N ARG A 47 23.26 -6.29 -2.56
CA ARG A 47 22.13 -6.09 -1.63
C ARG A 47 20.85 -5.70 -2.36
N PRO A 48 19.67 -6.15 -1.90
CA PRO A 48 18.40 -5.76 -2.50
C PRO A 48 18.05 -4.31 -2.18
N LEU A 49 17.85 -3.50 -3.22
CA LEU A 49 17.35 -2.13 -3.10
C LEU A 49 15.87 -2.08 -3.51
N MET A 50 14.98 -2.09 -2.51
CA MET A 50 13.54 -2.18 -2.71
C MET A 50 12.82 -0.84 -2.49
N ARG A 51 11.76 -0.56 -3.25
CA ARG A 51 10.83 0.55 -3.03
C ARG A 51 9.39 0.12 -3.26
N ALA A 52 8.45 0.81 -2.62
CA ALA A 52 7.02 0.56 -2.81
C ALA A 52 6.56 1.08 -4.18
N TYR A 53 5.79 0.26 -4.90
CA TYR A 53 5.18 0.57 -6.18
C TYR A 53 3.75 0.09 -6.24
N SER A 54 2.83 1.02 -6.51
CA SER A 54 1.44 0.69 -6.80
C SER A 54 1.35 -0.24 -8.00
N ILE A 55 0.55 -1.30 -7.88
CA ILE A 55 0.24 -2.17 -9.01
C ILE A 55 -0.77 -1.42 -9.87
N ALA A 56 -0.35 -0.98 -11.06
CA ALA A 56 -1.17 -0.22 -11.99
C ALA A 56 -2.12 -1.13 -12.79
N SER A 57 -1.78 -2.40 -12.99
CA SER A 57 -2.68 -3.37 -13.62
C SER A 57 -3.80 -3.81 -12.68
N PRO A 58 -5.01 -4.09 -13.19
CA PRO A 58 -6.07 -4.67 -12.40
C PRO A 58 -5.77 -6.12 -12.00
N ASN A 59 -6.38 -6.57 -10.90
CA ASN A 59 -6.09 -7.89 -10.31
C ASN A 59 -6.54 -9.11 -11.12
N TYR A 60 -7.26 -8.92 -12.23
CA TYR A 60 -7.65 -9.99 -13.16
C TYR A 60 -6.67 -10.15 -14.34
N GLU A 61 -5.68 -9.28 -14.50
CA GLU A 61 -4.68 -9.39 -15.58
C GLU A 61 -3.59 -10.42 -15.26
N GLU A 62 -3.10 -11.09 -16.30
CA GLU A 62 -2.05 -12.13 -16.17
C GLU A 62 -0.63 -11.55 -15.97
N HIS A 63 -0.48 -10.23 -15.99
CA HIS A 63 0.77 -9.52 -15.78
C HIS A 63 0.62 -8.43 -14.71
N LEU A 64 1.75 -7.99 -14.15
CA LEU A 64 1.79 -6.78 -13.32
C LEU A 64 2.25 -5.62 -14.19
N GLU A 65 1.58 -4.48 -14.08
CA GLU A 65 2.03 -3.22 -14.68
C GLU A 65 2.39 -2.23 -13.57
N PHE A 66 3.47 -1.49 -13.79
CA PHE A 66 3.95 -0.46 -12.88
C PHE A 66 4.23 0.83 -13.64
N PHE A 67 3.96 1.95 -12.97
CA PHE A 67 4.31 3.28 -13.43
C PHE A 67 5.41 3.84 -12.54
N SER A 68 6.41 4.50 -13.14
CA SER A 68 7.60 4.95 -12.44
C SER A 68 8.11 6.30 -12.95
N ILE A 69 8.69 7.06 -12.02
CA ILE A 69 9.42 8.30 -12.30
C ILE A 69 10.90 8.01 -12.56
N LYS A 70 11.56 8.88 -13.32
CA LYS A 70 13.00 8.88 -13.55
C LYS A 70 13.63 10.00 -12.72
N VAL A 71 14.38 9.61 -11.70
CA VAL A 71 15.18 10.55 -10.89
C VAL A 71 16.65 10.26 -11.17
N PRO A 72 17.41 11.20 -11.79
CA PRO A 72 18.79 10.97 -12.24
C PRO A 72 19.72 10.39 -11.16
N ASP A 73 19.63 10.91 -9.94
CA ASP A 73 20.46 10.46 -8.80
C ASP A 73 19.65 9.65 -7.77
N GLY A 74 18.44 9.22 -8.13
CA GLY A 74 17.59 8.44 -7.24
C GLY A 74 18.19 7.04 -7.01
N PRO A 75 18.21 6.50 -5.78
CA PRO A 75 18.88 5.23 -5.50
C PRO A 75 18.43 4.07 -6.39
N LEU A 76 17.12 3.94 -6.61
CA LEU A 76 16.55 2.85 -7.42
C LEU A 76 16.22 3.30 -8.85
N THR A 77 15.50 4.41 -9.00
CA THR A 77 14.94 4.84 -10.30
C THR A 77 16.00 5.22 -11.32
N SER A 78 17.18 5.68 -10.88
CA SER A 78 18.32 5.94 -11.77
C SER A 78 18.75 4.68 -12.53
N ARG A 79 18.51 3.49 -11.95
CA ARG A 79 18.81 2.17 -12.53
C ARG A 79 17.58 1.56 -13.19
N LEU A 80 16.44 1.64 -12.52
CA LEU A 80 15.17 1.05 -12.97
C LEU A 80 14.71 1.62 -14.31
N GLN A 81 15.03 2.88 -14.61
CA GLN A 81 14.74 3.50 -15.91
C GLN A 81 15.45 2.84 -17.10
N HIS A 82 16.44 1.98 -16.86
CA HIS A 82 17.21 1.31 -17.91
C HIS A 82 16.78 -0.15 -18.14
N LEU A 83 15.68 -0.59 -17.51
CA LEU A 83 15.11 -1.91 -17.72
C LEU A 83 14.85 -2.19 -19.21
N LYS A 84 15.02 -3.44 -19.59
CA LYS A 84 14.73 -3.99 -20.91
C LYS A 84 13.88 -5.25 -20.79
N GLU A 85 13.23 -5.62 -21.88
CA GLU A 85 12.53 -6.91 -21.96
C GLU A 85 13.49 -8.05 -21.67
N GLY A 86 13.04 -8.98 -20.81
CA GLY A 86 13.86 -10.09 -20.34
C GLY A 86 14.65 -9.82 -19.07
N ASP A 87 14.81 -8.57 -18.64
CA ASP A 87 15.48 -8.25 -17.38
C ASP A 87 14.70 -8.82 -16.18
N GLU A 88 15.40 -9.08 -15.09
CA GLU A 88 14.81 -9.56 -13.85
C GLU A 88 14.75 -8.46 -12.80
N LEU A 89 13.66 -8.47 -12.01
CA LEU A 89 13.51 -7.63 -10.84
C LEU A 89 12.94 -8.43 -9.67
N MET A 90 13.22 -7.95 -8.46
CA MET A 90 12.69 -8.53 -7.23
C MET A 90 11.34 -7.91 -6.91
N GLY A 91 10.37 -8.72 -6.47
CA GLY A 91 9.06 -8.31 -5.97
C GLY A 91 8.76 -8.93 -4.60
N SER A 92 7.95 -8.26 -3.77
CA SER A 92 7.49 -8.80 -2.48
C SER A 92 6.17 -9.54 -2.59
N ARG A 93 6.05 -10.70 -1.92
CA ARG A 93 4.85 -11.56 -1.95
C ARG A 93 3.60 -10.99 -1.29
N LYS A 94 3.70 -9.89 -0.54
CA LYS A 94 2.58 -9.31 0.22
C LYS A 94 2.20 -7.95 -0.37
N PRO A 95 1.19 -7.91 -1.25
CA PRO A 95 0.54 -6.66 -1.62
C PRO A 95 0.00 -5.96 -0.39
N THR A 96 0.22 -4.66 -0.32
CA THR A 96 -0.19 -3.82 0.79
C THR A 96 -1.02 -2.66 0.27
N GLY A 97 -2.14 -2.41 0.93
CA GLY A 97 -2.92 -1.18 0.88
C GLY A 97 -3.29 -0.82 2.32
N THR A 98 -4.03 0.25 2.54
CA THR A 98 -4.64 0.53 3.85
C THR A 98 -6.14 0.37 3.73
N LEU A 99 -6.75 -0.34 4.68
CA LEU A 99 -8.21 -0.52 4.73
C LEU A 99 -8.91 0.83 4.81
N VAL A 100 -8.29 1.81 5.47
CA VAL A 100 -8.83 3.16 5.59
C VAL A 100 -8.85 3.90 4.26
N HIS A 101 -7.79 3.81 3.46
CA HIS A 101 -7.80 4.40 2.12
C HIS A 101 -8.85 3.72 1.22
N ASP A 102 -8.96 2.38 1.29
CA ASP A 102 -10.01 1.64 0.57
C ASP A 102 -11.42 2.10 0.96
N CYS A 103 -11.65 2.45 2.23
CA CYS A 103 -12.95 2.94 2.70
C CYS A 103 -13.23 4.36 2.22
N TYR A 104 -12.32 5.30 2.46
CA TYR A 104 -12.56 6.72 2.17
C TYR A 104 -12.36 7.10 0.71
N ALA A 105 -11.53 6.35 -0.03
CA ALA A 105 -11.05 6.68 -1.38
C ALA A 105 -10.48 8.11 -1.48
N LYS A 106 -9.79 8.56 -0.42
CA LYS A 106 -9.19 9.89 -0.29
C LYS A 106 -7.88 9.81 0.49
N ASP A 107 -6.89 10.58 0.05
CA ASP A 107 -5.61 10.74 0.75
C ASP A 107 -5.70 11.65 1.98
N VAL A 108 -6.64 12.62 1.94
CA VAL A 108 -6.88 13.58 3.01
C VAL A 108 -8.34 13.49 3.45
N ILE A 109 -8.54 13.28 4.75
CA ILE A 109 -9.85 13.24 5.40
C ILE A 109 -9.92 14.30 6.50
N VAL A 110 -11.14 14.68 6.87
CA VAL A 110 -11.38 15.61 7.98
C VAL A 110 -12.37 14.95 8.91
N GLU A 111 -11.94 14.73 10.15
CA GLU A 111 -12.71 14.03 11.17
C GLU A 111 -12.73 14.81 12.49
N ARG A 112 -13.61 14.41 13.42
CA ARG A 112 -13.79 15.10 14.70
C ARG A 112 -13.04 14.40 15.83
N HIS A 113 -12.31 15.16 16.64
CA HIS A 113 -11.52 14.64 17.75
C HIS A 113 -12.09 15.07 19.10
N ARG A 114 -11.93 14.22 20.12
CA ARG A 114 -12.26 14.57 21.51
C ARG A 114 -11.41 13.76 22.50
N HIS A 115 -10.09 13.91 22.42
CA HIS A 115 -9.13 13.28 23.32
C HIS A 115 -8.02 14.27 23.73
N ARG A 116 -7.13 13.81 24.60
CA ARG A 116 -5.92 14.54 25.04
C ARG A 116 -4.67 13.67 25.08
N TYR A 117 -4.85 12.34 25.19
CA TYR A 117 -3.76 11.41 25.11
C TYR A 117 -3.50 11.05 23.64
N GLU A 118 -2.23 11.06 23.28
CA GLU A 118 -1.75 10.71 21.94
C GLU A 118 -0.89 9.46 21.99
N VAL A 119 -0.70 8.83 20.83
CA VAL A 119 0.26 7.73 20.70
C VAL A 119 1.67 8.24 21.01
N ASN A 120 2.38 7.52 21.87
CA ASN A 120 3.76 7.87 22.21
C ASN A 120 4.70 7.49 21.06
N ASN A 121 5.19 8.50 20.34
CA ASN A 121 6.08 8.31 19.19
C ASN A 121 7.37 7.54 19.52
N ASN A 122 7.83 7.55 20.78
CA ASN A 122 9.01 6.78 21.21
C ASN A 122 8.79 5.26 21.17
N LEU A 123 7.53 4.80 21.21
CA LEU A 123 7.17 3.39 21.16
C LEU A 123 6.79 2.90 19.76
N LEU A 124 6.68 3.79 18.77
CA LEU A 124 6.28 3.41 17.42
C LEU A 124 7.15 2.33 16.79
N PRO A 125 8.50 2.40 16.84
CA PRO A 125 9.33 1.35 16.23
C PRO A 125 9.03 -0.04 16.78
N GLN A 126 8.72 -0.14 18.09
CA GLN A 126 8.38 -1.40 18.74
C GLN A 126 7.01 -1.91 18.30
N LEU A 127 6.02 -1.02 18.21
CA LEU A 127 4.67 -1.36 17.73
C LEU A 127 4.67 -1.80 16.27
N GLU A 128 5.42 -1.11 15.41
CA GLU A 128 5.58 -1.46 14.01
C GLU A 128 6.33 -2.79 13.83
N GLN A 129 7.38 -3.01 14.62
CA GLN A 129 8.10 -4.29 14.64
C GLN A 129 7.20 -5.45 15.10
N ALA A 130 6.26 -5.19 16.01
CA ALA A 130 5.25 -6.16 16.44
C ALA A 130 4.12 -6.38 15.40
N GLY A 131 4.13 -5.66 14.28
CA GLY A 131 3.23 -5.86 13.15
C GLY A 131 2.07 -4.86 13.04
N LEU A 132 1.98 -3.86 13.92
CA LEU A 132 1.00 -2.77 13.79
C LEU A 132 1.43 -1.82 12.66
N LYS A 133 0.49 -1.43 11.79
CA LYS A 133 0.75 -0.48 10.71
C LYS A 133 0.16 0.88 11.06
N ILE A 134 0.95 1.94 10.94
CA ILE A 134 0.46 3.31 10.99
C ILE A 134 -0.07 3.69 9.61
N SER A 135 -1.38 3.84 9.47
CA SER A 135 -2.06 4.08 8.19
C SER A 135 -2.60 5.50 8.01
N GLY A 136 -2.61 6.31 9.08
CA GLY A 136 -3.02 7.71 9.04
C GLY A 136 -2.28 8.56 10.06
N ARG A 137 -1.96 9.79 9.67
CA ARG A 137 -1.30 10.80 10.49
C ARG A 137 -2.03 12.13 10.40
N SER A 138 -1.80 13.01 11.37
CA SER A 138 -2.29 14.39 11.35
C SER A 138 -1.75 15.15 10.12
N GLY A 139 -2.37 16.28 9.76
CA GLY A 139 -1.98 17.05 8.57
C GLY A 139 -0.53 17.55 8.59
N ASP A 140 0.06 17.73 9.77
CA ASP A 140 1.48 18.05 9.96
C ASP A 140 2.39 16.81 10.08
N GLY A 141 1.82 15.61 10.06
CA GLY A 141 2.51 14.32 10.18
C GLY A 141 2.93 13.92 11.59
N ALA A 142 2.70 14.79 12.59
CA ALA A 142 3.26 14.63 13.93
C ALA A 142 2.56 13.54 14.77
N LEU A 143 1.25 13.43 14.65
CA LEU A 143 0.41 12.53 15.44
C LEU A 143 -0.05 11.34 14.62
N VAL A 144 -0.19 10.18 15.28
CA VAL A 144 -0.80 8.99 14.70
C VAL A 144 -2.30 9.08 14.87
N GLU A 145 -3.01 9.01 13.75
CA GLU A 145 -4.48 9.13 13.74
C GLU A 145 -5.17 7.80 13.48
N VAL A 146 -4.52 6.92 12.72
CA VAL A 146 -5.10 5.64 12.31
C VAL A 146 -4.05 4.54 12.34
N VAL A 147 -4.43 3.39 12.88
CA VAL A 147 -3.64 2.17 12.89
C VAL A 147 -4.43 1.00 12.33
N GLU A 148 -3.71 0.06 11.71
CA GLU A 148 -4.24 -1.16 11.13
C GLU A 148 -3.40 -2.36 11.57
N ALA A 149 -4.01 -3.55 11.64
CA ALA A 149 -3.29 -4.81 11.86
C ALA A 149 -3.36 -5.65 10.58
N PRO A 150 -2.31 -5.65 9.73
CA PRO A 150 -2.36 -6.24 8.38
C PRO A 150 -2.53 -7.77 8.34
N GLU A 151 -2.40 -8.46 9.47
CA GLU A 151 -2.62 -9.91 9.57
C GLU A 151 -4.08 -10.26 9.93
N HIS A 152 -4.88 -9.28 10.35
CA HIS A 152 -6.30 -9.45 10.63
C HIS A 152 -7.14 -9.17 9.37
N PRO A 153 -8.21 -9.95 9.08
CA PRO A 153 -9.00 -9.79 7.86
C PRO A 153 -9.64 -8.40 7.71
N TRP A 154 -9.96 -7.76 8.84
CA TRP A 154 -10.35 -6.34 8.90
C TRP A 154 -10.05 -5.79 10.29
N PHE A 155 -9.05 -4.93 10.43
CA PHE A 155 -8.73 -4.26 11.70
C PHE A 155 -8.28 -2.84 11.42
N VAL A 156 -9.07 -1.88 11.90
CA VAL A 156 -8.81 -0.45 11.84
C VAL A 156 -9.15 0.13 13.21
N ALA A 157 -8.28 0.98 13.74
CA ALA A 157 -8.58 1.83 14.89
C ALA A 157 -8.15 3.26 14.60
N CYS A 158 -8.90 4.24 15.11
CA CYS A 158 -8.67 5.66 14.88
C CYS A 158 -8.78 6.46 16.18
N GLN A 159 -8.08 7.59 16.26
CA GLN A 159 -8.17 8.56 17.37
C GLN A 159 -9.42 9.45 17.27
N PHE A 160 -9.86 9.74 16.05
CA PHE A 160 -11.06 10.52 15.80
C PHE A 160 -12.36 9.70 16.01
N HIS A 161 -13.48 10.41 15.99
CA HIS A 161 -14.84 9.92 16.19
C HIS A 161 -15.61 9.89 14.85
N PRO A 162 -15.48 8.82 14.04
CA PRO A 162 -16.19 8.69 12.76
C PRO A 162 -17.72 8.67 12.94
N GLU A 163 -18.21 8.34 14.14
CA GLU A 163 -19.63 8.33 14.47
C GLU A 163 -20.25 9.73 14.40
N PHE A 164 -19.48 10.80 14.59
CA PHE A 164 -19.98 12.17 14.55
C PHE A 164 -20.14 12.73 13.14
N THR A 165 -19.58 12.04 12.14
CA THR A 165 -19.64 12.40 10.71
C THR A 165 -20.50 11.41 9.91
N SER A 166 -21.00 10.35 10.55
CA SER A 166 -21.96 9.40 9.97
C SER A 166 -23.38 9.96 9.92
N THR A 167 -24.13 9.64 8.86
CA THR A 167 -25.56 9.98 8.75
C THR A 167 -26.40 8.78 8.30
N PRO A 168 -27.72 8.75 8.57
CA PRO A 168 -28.58 7.66 8.08
C PRO A 168 -28.69 7.56 6.55
N ARG A 169 -28.43 8.66 5.81
CA ARG A 169 -28.55 8.70 4.35
C ARG A 169 -27.29 8.19 3.67
N ASP A 170 -26.14 8.67 4.13
CA ASP A 170 -24.85 8.44 3.45
C ASP A 170 -23.96 7.42 4.19
N GLY A 171 -24.32 7.10 5.44
CA GLY A 171 -23.49 6.28 6.33
C GLY A 171 -22.17 6.97 6.65
N HIS A 172 -21.17 6.15 6.95
CA HIS A 172 -19.78 6.58 7.08
C HIS A 172 -18.84 5.49 6.55
N PRO A 173 -17.81 5.85 5.78
CA PRO A 173 -16.96 4.87 5.09
C PRO A 173 -16.39 3.76 5.98
N LEU A 174 -15.83 4.11 7.14
CA LEU A 174 -15.27 3.12 8.08
C LEU A 174 -16.34 2.17 8.63
N PHE A 175 -17.56 2.65 8.90
CA PHE A 175 -18.64 1.80 9.41
C PHE A 175 -19.16 0.86 8.32
N SER A 176 -19.34 1.35 7.09
CA SER A 176 -19.69 0.51 5.95
C SER A 176 -18.62 -0.57 5.70
N GLY A 177 -17.33 -0.19 5.76
CA GLY A 177 -16.21 -1.12 5.67
C GLY A 177 -16.25 -2.21 6.75
N PHE A 178 -16.47 -1.80 8.01
CA PHE A 178 -16.56 -2.70 9.15
C PHE A 178 -17.73 -3.69 9.03
N VAL A 179 -18.93 -3.20 8.71
CA VAL A 179 -20.14 -4.04 8.57
C VAL A 179 -19.97 -5.02 7.41
N ASN A 180 -19.44 -4.58 6.26
CA ASN A 180 -19.16 -5.48 5.13
C ASN A 180 -18.16 -6.58 5.50
N ALA A 181 -17.12 -6.26 6.28
CA ALA A 181 -16.19 -7.25 6.77
C ALA A 181 -16.86 -8.26 7.73
N ALA A 182 -17.76 -7.79 8.60
CA ALA A 182 -18.54 -8.64 9.49
C ALA A 182 -19.50 -9.57 8.72
N LEU A 183 -20.20 -9.04 7.70
CA LEU A 183 -21.06 -9.84 6.82
C LEU A 183 -20.27 -10.95 6.13
N LYS A 184 -19.09 -10.62 5.57
CA LYS A 184 -18.18 -11.58 4.96
C LYS A 184 -17.70 -12.64 5.94
N TYR A 185 -17.31 -12.24 7.15
CA TYR A 185 -16.91 -13.19 8.20
C TYR A 185 -18.05 -14.14 8.58
N SER A 186 -19.29 -13.64 8.62
CA SER A 186 -20.48 -14.44 8.91
C SER A 186 -20.94 -15.35 7.76
N GLY A 187 -20.27 -15.29 6.60
CA GLY A 187 -20.65 -16.05 5.40
C GLY A 187 -21.93 -15.53 4.70
N LYS A 188 -22.30 -14.28 4.96
CA LYS A 188 -23.52 -13.63 4.42
C LYS A 188 -23.24 -12.63 3.28
N ALA A 189 -21.99 -12.55 2.83
CA ALA A 189 -21.55 -11.68 1.74
C ALA A 189 -20.93 -12.50 0.61
#